data_AF-A0A5E4HF75-F1
#
_entry.id   AF-A0A5E4HF75-F1
#
_cell.length_a   1.000
_cell.length_b   1.000
_cell.length_c   1.000
_cell.angle_alpha   90.00
_cell.angle_beta   90.00
_cell.angle_gamma   90.00
#
_symmetry.space_group_name_H-M   'P 1'
#
loop_
_entity.id
_entity.type
_entity.pdbx_description
1 polymer ?
#
loop_
_entity_poly.entity_id
_entity_poly.type
_entity_poly.pdbx_seq_one_letter_code
_entity_poly.pdbx_strand_id
1 'polypeptide(L)'
;MNKNEKARAKRLMDNYKLTVEQYEAILEHQGGVCYGCGEAEPVKGRRLSVDHDHETGLVRGLLCSRCNPILGKIENAYKRFGLGKVLTLTVAKLLLRLAKYLNDPPASIALGFRHIGYAGRTGTKKHRKLLKKIKKG
;
A
#
# COMPACT_ATOMS: atom_id res chain seq x y z
N MET A 1 15.32 -0.53 32.34
CA MET A 1 14.18 -0.81 31.44
C MET A 1 12.89 -1.03 32.24
N ASN A 2 11.89 -0.18 32.03
CA ASN A 2 10.55 -0.34 32.60
C ASN A 2 9.79 -1.51 31.96
N LYS A 3 8.64 -1.90 32.53
CA LYS A 3 7.82 -3.04 32.04
C LYS A 3 7.42 -2.90 30.57
N ASN A 4 7.13 -1.69 30.09
CA ASN A 4 6.72 -1.43 28.72
C ASN A 4 7.87 -1.58 27.73
N GLU A 5 9.08 -1.17 28.12
CA GLU A 5 10.29 -1.34 27.30
C GLU A 5 10.68 -2.82 27.20
N LYS A 6 10.57 -3.59 28.31
CA LYS A 6 10.80 -5.05 28.29
C LYS A 6 9.82 -5.74 27.33
N ALA A 7 8.54 -5.37 27.42
CA ALA A 7 7.53 -5.91 26.51
C ALA A 7 7.77 -5.51 25.05
N ARG A 8 8.27 -4.30 24.79
CA ARG A 8 8.65 -3.86 23.44
C ARG A 8 9.82 -4.68 22.89
N ALA A 9 10.91 -4.77 23.63
CA ALA A 9 12.10 -5.50 23.22
C ALA A 9 11.76 -6.96 22.91
N LYS A 10 10.97 -7.60 23.78
CA LYS A 10 10.50 -8.97 23.58
C LYS A 10 9.71 -9.12 22.28
N ARG A 11 8.72 -8.24 22.01
CA ARG A 11 7.93 -8.31 20.76
C ARG A 11 8.76 -8.11 19.50
N LEU A 12 9.74 -7.20 19.53
CA LEU A 12 10.64 -6.98 18.39
C LEU A 12 11.49 -8.24 18.11
N MET A 13 12.01 -8.85 19.17
CA MET A 13 12.80 -10.06 19.06
C MET A 13 11.96 -11.25 18.59
N ASP A 14 10.82 -11.52 19.23
CA ASP A 14 9.96 -12.68 18.93
C ASP A 14 9.42 -12.65 17.49
N ASN A 15 8.98 -11.48 17.02
CA ASN A 15 8.27 -11.37 15.75
C ASN A 15 9.19 -11.07 14.57
N TYR A 16 10.30 -10.36 14.81
CA TYR A 16 11.13 -9.80 13.74
C TYR A 16 12.63 -10.07 13.92
N LYS A 17 13.03 -10.73 15.01
CA LYS A 17 14.45 -10.94 15.36
C LYS A 17 15.25 -9.63 15.41
N LEU A 18 14.60 -8.55 15.87
CA LEU A 18 15.21 -7.24 16.02
C LEU A 18 15.45 -6.89 17.49
N THR A 19 16.60 -6.30 17.79
CA THR A 19 16.80 -5.56 19.03
C THR A 19 16.13 -4.18 18.96
N VAL A 20 16.07 -3.47 20.09
CA VAL A 20 15.55 -2.10 20.10
C VAL A 20 16.47 -1.18 19.29
N GLU A 21 17.78 -1.34 19.43
CA GLU A 21 18.81 -0.54 18.75
C GLU A 21 18.73 -0.72 17.24
N GLN A 22 18.50 -1.95 16.75
CA GLN A 22 18.29 -2.20 15.33
C GLN A 22 17.02 -1.54 14.81
N TYR A 23 15.92 -1.56 15.59
CA TYR A 23 14.72 -0.82 15.22
C TYR A 23 14.99 0.69 15.15
N GLU A 24 15.67 1.26 16.15
CA GLU A 24 15.98 2.70 16.17
C GLU A 24 16.92 3.08 15.01
N ALA A 25 17.87 2.22 14.63
CA ALA A 25 18.73 2.43 13.47
C ALA A 25 17.94 2.50 12.15
N ILE A 26 16.91 1.65 11.97
CA ILE A 26 16.02 1.72 10.81
C ILE A 26 15.19 3.01 10.86
N LEU A 27 14.69 3.38 12.05
CA LEU A 27 13.90 4.60 12.23
C LEU A 27 14.72 5.84 11.89
N GLU A 28 15.95 5.94 12.39
CA GLU A 28 16.89 7.02 12.11
C GLU A 28 17.24 7.09 10.64
N HIS A 29 17.54 5.95 10.00
CA HIS A 29 17.82 5.88 8.57
C HIS A 29 16.64 6.38 7.72
N GLN A 30 15.41 6.14 8.15
CA GLN A 30 14.19 6.65 7.50
C GLN A 30 13.85 8.10 7.89
N GLY A 31 14.67 8.80 8.68
CA GLY A 31 14.40 10.17 9.13
C GLY A 31 13.24 10.28 10.12
N GLY A 32 12.92 9.21 10.87
CA GLY A 32 11.86 9.20 11.87
C GLY A 32 10.44 9.10 11.32
N VAL A 33 10.27 8.85 10.02
CA VAL A 33 8.95 8.85 9.35
C VAL A 33 8.64 7.52 8.65
N CYS A 34 7.36 7.33 8.35
CA CYS A 34 6.86 6.21 7.54
C CYS A 34 7.46 6.27 6.13
N TYR A 35 8.12 5.21 5.69
CA TYR A 35 8.68 5.16 4.33
C TYR A 35 7.61 5.34 3.24
N GLY A 36 6.42 4.78 3.46
CA GLY A 36 5.36 4.76 2.45
C GLY A 36 4.64 6.10 2.24
N CYS A 37 4.56 6.98 3.24
CA CYS A 37 3.86 8.26 3.09
C CYS A 37 4.67 9.49 3.50
N GLY A 38 5.89 9.33 4.02
CA GLY A 38 6.74 10.44 4.46
C GLY A 38 6.29 11.12 5.77
N GLU A 39 5.26 10.60 6.43
CA GLU A 39 4.68 11.20 7.63
C GLU A 39 5.04 10.41 8.89
N ALA A 40 5.02 11.09 10.04
CA ALA A 40 5.12 10.44 11.35
C ALA A 40 3.93 9.49 11.62
N GLU A 41 4.05 8.66 12.65
CA GLU A 41 2.94 7.81 13.10
C GLU A 41 1.74 8.69 13.53
N PRO A 42 0.57 8.55 12.88
CA PRO A 42 -0.59 9.41 13.17
C PRO A 42 -1.22 9.14 14.54
N VAL A 43 -1.03 7.95 15.11
CA VAL A 43 -1.56 7.63 16.44
C VAL A 43 -0.56 8.04 17.52
N LYS A 44 -0.91 9.06 18.31
CA LYS A 44 -0.06 9.57 19.39
C LYS A 44 0.39 8.44 20.34
N GLY A 45 1.70 8.40 20.63
CA GLY A 45 2.31 7.40 21.51
C GLY A 45 2.51 6.02 20.87
N ARG A 46 2.06 5.81 19.63
CA ARG A 46 2.36 4.61 18.85
C ARG A 46 3.68 4.78 18.10
N ARG A 47 4.35 3.65 17.86
CA ARG A 47 5.56 3.57 17.03
C ARG A 47 5.21 3.05 15.64
N LEU A 48 6.03 3.37 14.65
CA LEU A 48 5.90 2.79 13.31
C LEU A 48 5.99 1.25 13.39
N SER A 49 5.18 0.58 12.60
CA SER A 49 5.15 -0.87 12.48
C SER A 49 6.35 -1.37 11.68
N VAL A 50 6.95 -2.47 12.11
CA VAL A 50 7.95 -3.20 11.33
C VAL A 50 7.22 -3.93 10.19
N ASP A 51 7.57 -3.57 8.95
CA ASP A 51 7.10 -4.24 7.74
C ASP A 51 8.10 -5.32 7.32
N HIS A 52 7.59 -6.46 6.86
CA HIS A 52 8.42 -7.58 6.45
C HIS A 52 7.74 -8.37 5.33
N ASP A 53 8.56 -8.99 4.51
CA ASP A 53 8.10 -9.94 3.50
C ASP A 53 7.64 -11.24 4.17
N HIS A 54 6.39 -11.63 3.94
CA HIS A 54 5.78 -12.79 4.60
C HIS A 54 6.26 -14.15 4.06
N GLU A 55 7.04 -14.19 2.97
CA GLU A 55 7.57 -15.44 2.39
C GLU A 55 9.00 -15.70 2.83
N THR A 56 9.82 -14.65 2.84
CA THR A 56 11.26 -14.72 3.13
C THR A 56 11.60 -14.30 4.57
N GLY A 57 10.71 -13.58 5.25
CA GLY A 57 10.97 -12.98 6.55
C GLY A 57 11.86 -11.74 6.51
N LEU A 58 12.19 -11.23 5.32
CA LEU A 58 13.01 -10.02 5.17
C LEU A 58 12.29 -8.81 5.76
N VAL A 59 12.89 -8.18 6.79
CA VAL A 59 12.43 -6.88 7.28
C VAL A 59 12.72 -5.82 6.21
N ARG A 60 11.68 -5.13 5.76
CA ARG A 60 11.76 -4.14 4.67
C ARG A 60 11.93 -2.70 5.17
N GLY A 61 11.39 -2.40 6.36
CA GLY A 61 11.46 -1.06 6.94
C GLY A 61 10.33 -0.79 7.91
N LEU A 62 10.08 0.48 8.18
CA LEU A 62 9.03 0.93 9.10
C LEU A 62 7.92 1.70 8.38
N LEU A 63 6.67 1.31 8.65
CA LEU A 63 5.47 1.91 8.08
C LEU A 63 4.49 2.35 9.17
N CYS A 64 3.73 3.41 8.93
CA CYS A 64 2.71 3.85 9.87
C CYS A 64 1.51 2.90 9.89
N SER A 65 0.67 3.05 10.92
CA SER A 65 -0.57 2.29 11.12
C SER A 65 -1.59 2.42 9.97
N ARG A 66 -1.44 3.38 9.05
CA ARG A 66 -2.26 3.52 7.83
C ARG A 66 -1.65 2.82 6.63
N CYS A 67 -0.35 3.03 6.38
CA CYS A 67 0.34 2.50 5.20
C CYS A 67 0.56 0.98 5.29
N ASN A 68 0.97 0.49 6.46
CA ASN A 68 1.26 -0.94 6.65
C ASN A 68 0.09 -1.87 6.25
N PRO A 69 -1.16 -1.65 6.72
CA PRO A 69 -2.28 -2.50 6.30
C PRO A 69 -2.71 -2.29 4.85
N ILE A 70 -2.42 -1.14 4.22
CA ILE A 70 -2.68 -0.93 2.79
C ILE A 70 -1.77 -1.84 1.96
N LEU A 71 -0.47 -1.87 2.28
CA LEU A 71 0.49 -2.74 1.59
C LEU A 71 0.08 -4.22 1.73
N GLY A 72 -0.26 -4.67 2.94
CA GLY A 72 -0.74 -6.04 3.14
C GLY A 72 -2.02 -6.36 2.37
N LYS A 73 -2.97 -5.42 2.24
CA LYS A 73 -4.17 -5.60 1.40
C LYS A 73 -3.84 -5.72 -0.09
N ILE A 74 -2.87 -4.95 -0.57
CA ILE A 74 -2.39 -5.02 -1.96
C ILE A 74 -1.76 -6.38 -2.23
N GLU A 75 -0.86 -6.85 -1.37
CA GLU A 75 -0.20 -8.16 -1.51
C GLU A 75 -1.21 -9.31 -1.46
N ASN A 76 -2.17 -9.24 -0.53
CA ASN A 76 -3.26 -10.21 -0.45
C ASN A 76 -4.14 -10.20 -1.71
N ALA A 77 -4.47 -9.03 -2.25
CA ALA A 77 -5.24 -8.93 -3.49
C ALA A 77 -4.46 -9.50 -4.68
N TYR A 78 -3.15 -9.21 -4.78
CA TYR A 78 -2.26 -9.74 -5.80
C TYR A 78 -2.28 -11.27 -5.83
N LYS A 79 -2.23 -11.92 -4.66
CA LYS A 79 -2.38 -13.39 -4.54
C LYS A 79 -3.80 -13.85 -4.87
N ARG A 80 -4.81 -13.24 -4.26
CA ARG A 80 -6.23 -13.63 -4.41
C ARG A 80 -6.73 -13.59 -5.86
N PHE A 81 -6.28 -12.61 -6.64
CA PHE A 81 -6.65 -12.49 -8.05
C PHE A 81 -5.76 -13.31 -8.99
N GLY A 82 -4.87 -14.16 -8.46
CA GLY A 82 -4.02 -15.04 -9.26
C GLY A 82 -2.89 -14.33 -10.01
N LEU A 83 -2.62 -13.05 -9.72
CA LEU A 83 -1.56 -12.29 -10.39
C LEU A 83 -0.16 -12.83 -10.06
N GLY A 84 -0.03 -13.49 -8.91
CA GLY A 84 1.18 -14.25 -8.55
C GLY A 84 1.49 -15.44 -9.45
N LYS A 85 0.54 -15.91 -10.28
CA LYS A 85 0.76 -16.98 -11.24
C LYS A 85 1.32 -16.48 -12.57
N VAL A 86 1.29 -15.17 -12.80
CA VAL A 86 1.82 -14.58 -14.03
C VAL A 86 3.35 -14.55 -13.93
N LEU A 87 4.01 -15.36 -14.75
CA LEU A 87 5.47 -15.47 -14.76
C LEU A 87 6.09 -14.08 -14.90
N THR A 88 7.13 -13.80 -14.10
CA THR A 88 7.87 -12.52 -14.01
C THR A 88 7.14 -11.31 -13.41
N LEU A 89 5.84 -11.39 -13.12
CA LEU A 89 5.09 -10.25 -12.56
C LEU A 89 5.12 -10.28 -11.03
N THR A 90 6.04 -9.56 -10.40
CA THR A 90 6.03 -9.34 -8.95
C THR A 90 4.99 -8.29 -8.54
N VAL A 91 4.59 -8.26 -7.26
CA VAL A 91 3.70 -7.20 -6.74
C VAL A 91 4.29 -5.80 -6.97
N ALA A 92 5.61 -5.64 -6.80
CA ALA A 92 6.31 -4.38 -7.07
C ALA A 92 6.20 -3.95 -8.54
N LYS A 93 6.41 -4.89 -9.49
CA LYS A 93 6.26 -4.61 -10.93
C LYS A 93 4.82 -4.24 -11.29
N LEU A 94 3.84 -4.90 -10.67
CA LEU A 94 2.43 -4.55 -10.84
C LEU A 94 2.16 -3.12 -10.35
N LEU A 95 2.63 -2.77 -9.14
CA LEU A 95 2.43 -1.43 -8.58
C LEU A 95 3.06 -0.33 -9.45
N LEU A 96 4.27 -0.55 -9.96
CA LEU A 96 4.92 0.38 -10.90
C LEU A 96 4.10 0.56 -12.19
N ARG A 97 3.57 -0.54 -12.76
CA ARG A 97 2.71 -0.48 -13.94
C ARG A 97 1.40 0.26 -13.67
N LEU A 98 0.78 0.03 -12.52
CA LEU A 98 -0.46 0.70 -12.13
C LEU A 98 -0.22 2.20 -11.85
N ALA A 99 0.88 2.55 -11.20
CA ALA A 99 1.28 3.95 -11.03
C ALA A 99 1.42 4.65 -12.38
N LYS A 100 2.14 4.03 -13.33
CA LYS A 100 2.24 4.53 -14.71
C LYS A 100 0.88 4.63 -15.38
N TYR A 101 0.02 3.62 -15.26
CA TYR A 101 -1.33 3.63 -15.84
C TYR A 101 -2.20 4.79 -15.31
N LEU A 102 -2.04 5.16 -14.04
CA LEU A 102 -2.77 6.28 -13.43
C LEU A 102 -2.24 7.64 -13.87
N ASN A 103 -0.91 7.78 -13.97
CA ASN A 103 -0.27 9.04 -14.35
C ASN A 103 -0.35 9.30 -15.86
N ASP A 104 -0.18 8.26 -16.66
CA ASP A 104 -0.16 8.29 -18.12
C ASP A 104 -1.22 7.32 -18.67
N PRO A 105 -2.53 7.66 -18.59
CA PRO A 105 -3.58 6.75 -19.00
C PRO A 105 -3.41 6.37 -20.48
N PRO A 106 -3.23 5.08 -20.81
CA PRO A 106 -2.90 4.66 -22.17
C PRO A 106 -3.98 5.04 -23.19
N ALA A 107 -5.24 5.17 -22.73
CA ALA A 107 -6.33 5.65 -23.57
C ALA A 107 -6.11 7.09 -24.08
N SER A 108 -5.51 7.97 -23.26
CA SER A 108 -5.26 9.35 -23.70
C SER A 108 -4.19 9.41 -24.78
N ILE A 109 -3.16 8.56 -24.65
CA ILE A 109 -2.09 8.43 -25.65
C ILE A 109 -2.66 7.83 -26.93
N ALA A 110 -3.38 6.71 -26.83
CA ALA A 110 -3.93 6.00 -27.99
C ALA A 110 -4.94 6.84 -28.78
N LEU A 111 -5.71 7.70 -28.11
CA LEU A 111 -6.72 8.55 -28.75
C LEU A 111 -6.17 9.91 -29.20
N GLY A 112 -4.98 10.30 -28.74
CA GLY A 112 -4.43 11.65 -28.96
C GLY A 112 -5.13 12.77 -28.19
N PHE A 113 -6.10 12.44 -27.32
CA PHE A 113 -6.79 13.39 -26.45
C PHE A 113 -7.29 12.72 -25.18
N ARG A 114 -7.60 13.53 -24.15
CA ARG A 114 -8.16 13.03 -22.88
C ARG A 114 -9.66 12.75 -23.02
N HIS A 115 -10.01 11.48 -23.23
CA HIS A 115 -11.41 11.06 -23.29
C HIS A 115 -12.05 10.98 -21.90
N ILE A 116 -13.17 11.68 -21.69
CA ILE A 116 -13.92 11.71 -20.44
C ILE A 116 -15.23 10.94 -20.60
N GLY A 117 -15.37 9.84 -19.86
CA GLY A 117 -16.60 9.05 -19.78
C GLY A 117 -17.59 9.56 -18.72
N TYR A 118 -18.53 8.70 -18.32
CA TYR A 118 -19.50 9.01 -17.28
C TYR A 118 -18.88 9.00 -15.87
N ALA A 119 -19.17 10.03 -15.07
CA ALA A 119 -18.71 10.10 -13.69
C ALA A 119 -19.37 9.03 -12.79
N GLY A 120 -18.55 8.41 -11.94
CA GLY A 120 -18.97 7.39 -10.97
C GLY A 120 -18.90 5.95 -11.50
N ARG A 121 -19.33 4.98 -10.68
CA ARG A 121 -19.31 3.56 -11.06
C ARG A 121 -20.31 3.27 -12.17
N THR A 122 -19.82 2.74 -13.28
CA THR A 122 -20.62 2.22 -14.39
C THR A 122 -21.42 0.98 -13.95
N GLY A 123 -22.41 0.57 -14.74
CA GLY A 123 -23.34 -0.53 -14.41
C GLY A 123 -24.32 -0.30 -13.25
N THR A 124 -24.10 0.70 -12.39
CA THR A 124 -24.96 0.97 -11.22
C THR A 124 -26.37 1.42 -11.61
N LYS A 125 -27.33 1.33 -10.67
CA LYS A 125 -28.69 1.88 -10.84
C LYS A 125 -28.65 3.37 -11.19
N LYS A 126 -27.76 4.14 -10.54
CA LYS A 126 -27.53 5.57 -10.81
C LYS A 126 -27.07 5.80 -12.24
N HIS A 127 -26.05 5.06 -12.69
CA HIS A 127 -25.55 5.15 -14.07
C HIS A 127 -26.61 4.79 -15.11
N ARG A 128 -27.34 3.68 -14.95
CA ARG A 128 -28.41 3.28 -15.89
C ARG A 128 -29.55 4.30 -15.97
N LYS A 129 -29.91 4.94 -14.85
CA LYS A 129 -30.92 6.02 -14.83
C LYS A 129 -30.43 7.27 -15.58
N LEU A 130 -29.15 7.64 -15.41
CA LEU A 130 -28.52 8.73 -16.16
C LEU A 130 -28.61 8.48 -17.68
N LEU A 131 -28.20 7.29 -18.14
CA LEU A 131 -28.26 6.93 -19.56
C LEU A 131 -29.69 7.00 -20.13
N LYS A 132 -30.70 6.54 -19.38
CA LYS A 132 -32.11 6.65 -19.79
C LYS A 132 -32.59 8.09 -19.90
N LYS A 133 -32.07 9.01 -19.09
CA LYS A 133 -32.39 10.45 -19.19
C LYS A 133 -31.74 11.06 -20.43
N ILE A 134 -30.45 10.79 -20.65
CA ILE A 134 -29.71 11.30 -21.81
C ILE A 134 -30.33 10.81 -23.12
N LYS A 135 -30.80 9.55 -23.20
CA LYS A 135 -31.44 9.01 -24.42
C LYS A 135 -32.85 9.56 -24.71
N LYS A 136 -33.48 10.24 -23.74
CA LYS A 136 -34.85 10.76 -23.85
C LYS A 136 -34.90 12.27 -24.13
N GLY A 137 -33.78 12.97 -23.97
CA GLY A 137 -33.60 14.37 -24.35
C GLY A 137 -32.74 14.44 -25.59
#